data_AF-A0A6N9ZJ66-F1
#
_entry.id   AF-A0A6N9ZJ66-F1
#
_cell.length_a   1.000
_cell.length_b   1.000
_cell.length_c   1.000
_cell.angle_alpha   90.00
_cell.angle_beta   90.00
_cell.angle_gamma   90.00
#
_symmetry.space_group_name_H-M   'P 1'
#
loop_
_entity.id
_entity.type
_entity.pdbx_description
1 polymer ?
#
loop_
_entity_poly.entity_id
_entity_poly.type
_entity_poly.pdbx_seq_one_letter_code
_entity_poly.pdbx_strand_id
1 'polypeptide(L)'
;MQGDAAFVILALGRLLLGGLYVAGGIHHFFVIVPLTDAIEARGVPFAKGVLLLGSMFQIVAGLLLMLGLFVAAAAFGLIVFTLAATVMLLNFWDMQGTARDSAINTWKTNMAIIGGLLIAAAGAM
;
A
#
# COMPACT_ATOMS: atom_id res chain seq x y z
N MET A 1 -4.70 -30.15 -13.55
CA MET A 1 -6.03 -29.59 -13.19
C MET A 1 -6.04 -28.93 -11.80
N GLN A 2 -5.73 -29.63 -10.70
CA GLN A 2 -5.78 -29.00 -9.36
C GLN A 2 -4.65 -27.97 -9.10
N GLY A 3 -3.46 -28.19 -9.67
CA GLY A 3 -2.36 -27.21 -9.63
C GLY A 3 -2.63 -25.94 -10.44
N ASP A 4 -3.39 -26.04 -11.52
CA ASP A 4 -3.69 -24.92 -12.43
C ASP A 4 -4.64 -23.91 -11.76
N ALA A 5 -5.66 -24.41 -11.04
CA ALA A 5 -6.60 -23.56 -10.31
C ALA A 5 -5.92 -22.81 -9.16
N ALA A 6 -5.08 -23.49 -8.36
CA ALA A 6 -4.34 -22.86 -7.27
C ALA A 6 -3.39 -21.76 -7.78
N PHE A 7 -2.69 -22.03 -8.90
CA PHE A 7 -1.84 -21.04 -9.54
C PHE A 7 -2.63 -19.81 -10.00
N VAL A 8 -3.76 -19.99 -10.69
CA VAL A 8 -4.61 -18.89 -11.14
C VAL A 8 -5.13 -18.06 -9.97
N ILE A 9 -5.55 -18.70 -8.87
CA ILE A 9 -6.03 -18.01 -7.66
C ILE A 9 -4.91 -17.17 -7.03
N LEU A 10 -3.70 -17.72 -6.90
CA LEU A 10 -2.56 -16.98 -6.37
C LEU A 10 -2.15 -15.81 -7.28
N ALA A 11 -2.15 -16.02 -8.60
CA ALA A 11 -1.85 -14.97 -9.57
C ALA A 11 -2.89 -13.85 -9.50
N LEU A 12 -4.18 -14.16 -9.42
CA LEU A 12 -5.24 -13.17 -9.25
C LEU A 12 -5.13 -12.42 -7.92
N GLY A 13 -4.82 -13.10 -6.82
CA GLY A 13 -4.61 -12.46 -5.52
C GLY A 13 -3.46 -11.43 -5.57
N ARG A 14 -2.33 -11.81 -6.17
CA ARG A 14 -1.18 -10.92 -6.37
C ARG A 14 -1.50 -9.77 -7.32
N LEU A 15 -2.27 -10.04 -8.38
CA LEU A 15 -2.72 -9.04 -9.34
C LEU A 15 -3.57 -7.96 -8.65
N LEU A 16 -4.53 -8.37 -7.82
CA LEU A 16 -5.41 -7.46 -7.10
C LEU A 16 -4.65 -6.66 -6.03
N LEU A 17 -3.81 -7.32 -5.23
CA LEU A 17 -3.01 -6.64 -4.21
C LEU A 17 -2.01 -5.66 -4.83
N GLY A 18 -1.23 -6.10 -5.82
CA GLY A 18 -0.26 -5.23 -6.48
C GLY A 18 -0.93 -4.12 -7.29
N GLY A 19 -2.04 -4.43 -7.95
CA GLY A 19 -2.84 -3.45 -8.69
C GLY A 19 -3.36 -2.31 -7.82
N LEU A 20 -3.75 -2.60 -6.57
CA LEU A 20 -4.13 -1.57 -5.58
C LEU A 20 -3.00 -0.56 -5.35
N TYR A 21 -1.76 -1.02 -5.17
CA TYR A 21 -0.60 -0.15 -4.95
C TYR A 21 -0.18 0.62 -6.20
N VAL A 22 -0.24 -0.01 -7.38
CA VAL A 22 0.05 0.66 -8.65
C VAL A 22 -0.96 1.77 -8.90
N ALA A 23 -2.25 1.48 -8.75
CA ALA A 23 -3.30 2.48 -8.90
C ALA A 23 -3.18 3.61 -7.86
N GLY A 24 -2.92 3.27 -6.59
CA GLY A 24 -2.70 4.24 -5.53
C GLY A 24 -1.51 5.16 -5.79
N GLY A 25 -0.38 4.60 -6.23
CA GLY A 25 0.80 5.37 -6.57
C GLY A 25 0.63 6.27 -7.78
N ILE A 26 -0.07 5.80 -8.82
CA ILE A 26 -0.44 6.65 -9.96
C ILE A 26 -1.35 7.78 -9.50
N HIS A 27 -2.36 7.48 -8.67
CA HIS A 27 -3.28 8.47 -8.13
C HIS A 27 -2.56 9.59 -7.36
N HIS A 28 -1.50 9.28 -6.61
CA HIS A 28 -0.72 10.29 -5.88
C HIS A 28 -0.16 11.42 -6.78
N PHE A 29 0.13 11.15 -8.05
CA PHE A 29 0.59 12.18 -8.98
C PHE A 29 -0.52 13.18 -9.36
N PHE A 30 -1.78 12.74 -9.33
CA PHE A 30 -2.94 13.60 -9.57
C PHE A 30 -3.33 14.44 -8.35
N VAL A 31 -2.99 13.96 -7.14
CA VAL A 31 -3.31 14.64 -5.87
C VAL A 31 -2.05 15.08 -5.12
N ILE A 32 -0.98 15.41 -5.84
CA ILE A 32 0.33 15.65 -5.25
C ILE A 32 0.34 16.83 -4.27
N VAL A 33 -0.38 17.92 -4.58
CA VAL A 33 -0.45 19.12 -3.73
C VAL A 33 -1.12 18.80 -2.38
N PRO A 34 -2.39 18.33 -2.34
CA PRO A 34 -3.04 18.06 -1.06
C PRO A 34 -2.36 16.95 -0.25
N LEU A 35 -1.74 15.95 -0.87
CA LEU A 35 -0.96 14.95 -0.13
C LEU A 35 0.35 15.52 0.43
N THR A 36 1.02 16.39 -0.32
CA THR A 36 2.24 17.06 0.17
C THR A 36 1.90 17.91 1.38
N ASP A 37 0.85 18.73 1.32
CA ASP A 37 0.39 19.55 2.45
C ASP A 37 0.05 18.69 3.68
N ALA A 38 -0.62 17.56 3.47
CA ALA A 38 -0.93 16.62 4.55
C ALA A 38 0.33 15.99 5.18
N ILE A 39 1.36 15.71 4.39
CA ILE A 39 2.65 15.17 4.88
C ILE A 39 3.47 16.27 5.58
N GLU A 40 3.49 17.49 5.06
CA GLU A 40 4.15 18.65 5.69
C GLU A 40 3.54 18.99 7.05
N ALA A 41 2.21 18.93 7.16
CA ALA A 41 1.49 19.12 8.42
C ALA A 41 1.88 18.09 9.51
N ARG A 42 2.51 16.97 9.12
CA ARG A 42 3.05 15.96 10.04
C ARG A 42 4.52 16.21 10.43
N GLY A 43 5.11 17.33 9.99
CA GLY A 43 6.49 17.70 10.30
C GLY A 43 7.53 16.90 9.51
N VAL A 44 7.14 16.23 8.43
CA VAL A 44 8.07 15.44 7.60
C VAL A 44 8.90 16.39 6.74
N PRO A 45 10.24 16.39 6.88
CA PRO A 45 11.10 17.20 6.02
C PRO A 45 11.05 16.70 4.58
N PHE A 46 11.12 17.61 3.61
CA PHE A 46 11.08 17.28 2.18
C PHE A 46 9.85 16.43 1.77
N ALA A 47 8.66 16.76 2.31
CA ALA A 47 7.41 16.03 2.10
C ALA A 47 7.13 15.65 0.64
N LYS A 48 7.29 16.58 -0.31
CA LYS A 48 7.11 16.29 -1.74
C LYS A 48 8.05 15.19 -2.24
N GLY A 49 9.31 15.22 -1.80
CA GLY A 49 10.30 14.21 -2.14
C GLY A 49 9.94 12.85 -1.55
N VAL A 50 9.53 12.82 -0.29
CA VAL A 50 9.06 11.59 0.40
C VAL A 50 7.84 11.00 -0.31
N LEU A 51 6.87 11.84 -0.68
CA LEU A 51 5.68 11.42 -1.42
C LEU A 51 6.05 10.81 -2.77
N LEU A 52 6.91 11.48 -3.54
CA LEU A 52 7.33 10.99 -4.86
C LEU A 52 8.10 9.67 -4.75
N LEU A 53 9.06 9.57 -3.82
CA LEU A 53 9.83 8.35 -3.60
C LEU A 53 8.93 7.19 -3.13
N GLY A 54 8.04 7.45 -2.17
CA GLY A 54 7.07 6.46 -1.70
C GLY A 54 6.12 6.01 -2.81
N SER A 55 5.68 6.94 -3.67
CA SER A 55 4.80 6.63 -4.81
C SER A 55 5.50 5.78 -5.86
N MET A 56 6.75 6.09 -6.20
CA MET A 56 7.55 5.28 -7.12
C MET A 56 7.84 3.90 -6.53
N PHE A 57 8.20 3.83 -5.25
CA PHE A 57 8.42 2.57 -4.55
C PHE A 57 7.19 1.67 -4.60
N GLN A 58 6.01 2.17 -4.21
CA GLN A 58 4.80 1.33 -4.19
C GLN A 58 4.37 0.90 -5.59
N ILE A 59 4.58 1.72 -6.63
CA ILE A 59 4.30 1.32 -8.02
C ILE A 59 5.23 0.17 -8.42
N VAL A 60 6.54 0.32 -8.22
CA VAL A 60 7.51 -0.70 -8.61
C VAL A 60 7.27 -1.99 -7.84
N ALA A 61 7.10 -1.92 -6.52
CA ALA A 61 6.82 -3.09 -5.69
C ALA A 61 5.47 -3.73 -6.03
N GLY A 62 4.44 -2.93 -6.32
CA GLY A 62 3.14 -3.41 -6.80
C GLY A 62 3.25 -4.15 -8.13
N LEU A 63 3.99 -3.62 -9.10
CA LEU A 63 4.24 -4.28 -10.39
C LEU A 63 5.01 -5.59 -10.22
N LEU A 64 6.05 -5.61 -9.39
CA LEU A 64 6.79 -6.83 -9.08
C LEU A 64 5.87 -7.91 -8.49
N LEU A 65 4.99 -7.52 -7.56
CA LEU A 65 4.01 -8.41 -6.98
C LEU A 65 3.05 -8.97 -8.05
N MET A 66 2.48 -8.11 -8.91
CA MET A 66 1.57 -8.51 -10.00
C MET A 66 2.23 -9.49 -10.97
N LEU A 67 3.48 -9.24 -11.35
CA LEU A 67 4.25 -10.06 -12.29
C LEU A 67 4.77 -11.35 -11.65
N GLY A 68 4.59 -11.54 -10.34
CA GLY A 68 5.10 -12.70 -9.62
C GLY A 68 6.62 -12.68 -9.45
N LEU A 69 7.26 -11.51 -9.56
CA LEU A 69 8.71 -11.32 -9.44
C LEU A 69 9.06 -10.87 -8.03
N PHE A 70 10.06 -11.51 -7.41
CA PHE A 70 10.52 -11.19 -6.05
C PHE A 70 9.36 -11.05 -5.02
N VAL A 71 8.34 -11.91 -5.13
CA VAL A 71 7.05 -11.75 -4.44
C VAL A 71 7.19 -11.50 -2.94
N ALA A 72 8.00 -12.28 -2.24
CA ALA A 72 8.20 -12.11 -0.79
C ALA A 72 8.81 -10.74 -0.48
N ALA A 73 9.86 -10.33 -1.20
CA ALA A 73 10.52 -9.03 -1.00
C ALA A 73 9.58 -7.86 -1.35
N ALA A 74 8.85 -7.95 -2.45
CA ALA A 74 7.85 -6.96 -2.85
C ALA A 74 6.73 -6.83 -1.79
N ALA A 75 6.21 -7.95 -1.30
CA ALA A 75 5.17 -7.97 -0.28
C ALA A 75 5.67 -7.37 1.05
N PHE A 76 6.84 -7.75 1.55
CA PHE A 76 7.40 -7.15 2.76
C PHE A 76 7.67 -5.66 2.59
N GLY A 77 8.19 -5.24 1.44
CA GLY A 77 8.37 -3.83 1.12
C GLY A 77 7.05 -3.04 1.19
N LEU A 78 5.99 -3.57 0.59
CA LEU A 78 4.66 -2.96 0.61
C LEU A 78 4.04 -2.95 2.02
N ILE A 79 4.29 -3.97 2.85
CA ILE A 79 3.87 -3.98 4.26
C ILE A 79 4.52 -2.83 5.02
N VAL A 80 5.86 -2.68 4.90
CA VAL A 80 6.59 -1.59 5.56
C VAL A 80 6.07 -0.24 5.09
N PHE A 81 5.86 -0.07 3.79
CA PHE A 81 5.30 1.16 3.22
C PHE A 81 3.90 1.46 3.77
N THR A 82 3.00 0.48 3.81
CA THR A 82 1.63 0.67 4.31
C THR A 82 1.60 1.00 5.80
N LEU A 83 2.46 0.37 6.60
CA LEU A 83 2.61 0.70 8.02
C LEU A 83 3.11 2.14 8.20
N ALA A 84 4.15 2.53 7.47
CA ALA A 84 4.70 3.87 7.52
C ALA A 84 3.66 4.93 7.12
N ALA A 85 2.95 4.72 6.01
CA ALA A 85 1.88 5.61 5.55
C ALA A 85 0.72 5.70 6.55
N THR A 86 0.34 4.57 7.15
CA THR A 86 -0.69 4.49 8.19
C THR A 86 -0.33 5.34 9.40
N VAL A 87 0.86 5.14 9.97
CA VAL A 87 1.31 5.88 11.15
C VAL A 87 1.46 7.37 10.84
N MET A 88 1.94 7.70 9.65
CA MET A 88 2.15 9.09 9.23
C MET A 88 0.83 9.84 9.04
N LEU A 89 -0.14 9.25 8.35
CA LEU A 89 -1.33 9.98 7.89
C LEU A 89 -2.58 9.73 8.74
N LEU A 90 -2.74 8.51 9.29
CA LEU A 90 -3.94 8.10 10.01
C LEU A 90 -3.82 8.30 11.53
N ASN A 91 -3.55 9.55 11.94
CA ASN A 91 -3.60 9.96 13.34
C ASN A 91 -5.06 10.12 13.80
N PHE A 92 -5.78 8.99 13.91
CA PHE A 92 -7.20 8.99 14.25
C PHE A 92 -7.49 9.39 15.71
N TRP A 93 -6.50 9.34 16.60
CA TRP A 93 -6.64 9.77 18.00
C TRP A 93 -6.75 11.30 18.13
N ASP A 94 -6.30 12.05 17.14
CA ASP A 94 -6.37 13.53 17.09
C ASP A 94 -7.50 14.03 16.15
N MET A 95 -8.30 13.13 15.60
CA MET A 95 -9.39 13.44 14.67
C MET A 95 -10.75 13.38 15.37
N GLN A 96 -11.76 14.07 14.83
CA GLN A 96 -13.14 14.03 15.32
C GLN A 96 -14.14 13.86 14.18
N GLY A 97 -15.34 13.37 14.51
CA GLY A 97 -16.44 13.19 13.57
C GLY A 97 -16.10 12.29 12.38
N THR A 98 -16.62 12.63 11.21
CA THR A 98 -16.49 11.84 9.97
C THR A 98 -15.05 11.59 9.53
N ALA A 99 -14.14 12.52 9.82
CA ALA A 99 -12.73 12.37 9.49
C ALA A 99 -12.07 11.24 10.30
N ARG A 100 -12.42 11.11 11.60
CA ARG A 100 -11.95 10.01 12.44
C ARG A 100 -12.48 8.66 11.97
N ASP A 101 -13.77 8.61 11.64
CA ASP A 101 -14.40 7.37 11.16
C ASP A 101 -13.78 6.90 9.84
N SER A 102 -13.52 7.83 8.92
CA SER A 102 -12.82 7.56 7.67
C SER A 102 -11.41 7.02 7.93
N ALA A 103 -10.64 7.65 8.83
CA ALA A 103 -9.29 7.21 9.17
C ALA A 103 -9.26 5.81 9.81
N ILE A 104 -10.21 5.50 10.71
CA ILE A 104 -10.36 4.16 11.29
C ILE A 104 -10.70 3.13 10.21
N ASN A 105 -11.57 3.48 9.26
CA ASN A 105 -11.91 2.58 8.17
C ASN A 105 -10.69 2.29 7.28
N THR A 106 -9.92 3.32 6.92
CA THR A 106 -8.67 3.15 6.17
C THR A 106 -7.66 2.31 6.94
N TRP A 107 -7.55 2.48 8.26
CA TRP A 107 -6.68 1.65 9.09
C TRP A 107 -7.08 0.16 9.02
N LYS A 108 -8.37 -0.16 9.14
CA LYS A 108 -8.88 -1.54 8.99
C LYS A 108 -8.60 -2.10 7.60
N THR A 109 -8.80 -1.32 6.54
CA THR A 109 -8.47 -1.70 5.17
C THR A 109 -6.98 -2.02 5.04
N ASN A 110 -6.10 -1.18 5.61
CA ASN A 110 -4.66 -1.41 5.58
C ASN A 110 -4.27 -2.70 6.32
N MET A 111 -4.92 -3.04 7.44
CA MET A 111 -4.71 -4.33 8.12
C MET A 111 -5.09 -5.52 7.22
N ALA A 112 -6.23 -5.43 6.52
CA ALA A 112 -6.66 -6.48 5.61
C ALA A 112 -5.67 -6.65 4.43
N ILE A 113 -5.19 -5.54 3.87
CA ILE A 113 -4.19 -5.55 2.80
C ILE A 113 -2.87 -6.18 3.29
N ILE A 114 -2.38 -5.81 4.48
CA ILE A 114 -1.19 -6.42 5.08
C ILE A 114 -1.37 -7.93 5.26
N GLY A 115 -2.54 -8.38 5.73
CA GLY A 115 -2.86 -9.80 5.81
C GLY A 115 -2.77 -10.52 4.45
N GLY A 116 -3.32 -9.90 3.40
CA GLY A 116 -3.20 -10.40 2.03
C GLY A 116 -1.76 -10.48 1.54
N LEU A 117 -0.94 -9.46 1.82
CA LEU A 117 0.48 -9.44 1.47
C LEU A 117 1.28 -10.53 2.20
N LEU A 118 1.00 -10.77 3.48
CA LEU A 118 1.64 -11.86 4.24
C LEU A 118 1.32 -13.23 3.64
N ILE A 119 0.06 -13.45 3.24
CA ILE A 119 -0.36 -14.69 2.57
C ILE A 119 0.32 -14.81 1.19
N ALA A 120 0.42 -13.72 0.44
CA ALA A 120 1.08 -13.71 -0.87
C ALA A 120 2.59 -14.02 -0.75
N ALA A 121 3.26 -13.49 0.29
CA ALA A 121 4.65 -13.78 0.62
C ALA A 121 4.82 -15.26 1.01
N ALA A 122 3.93 -15.78 1.87
CA ALA A 122 3.95 -17.18 2.29
C ALA A 122 3.81 -18.14 1.11
N GLY A 123 2.90 -17.87 0.17
CA GLY A 123 2.72 -18.69 -1.03
C GLY A 123 3.82 -18.55 -2.10
N ALA A 124 4.88 -17.79 -1.84
CA ALA A 124 6.04 -17.64 -2.73
C ALA A 124 7.34 -18.20 -2.12
N MET A 125 7.29 -18.66 -0.88
CA MET A 125 8.36 -19.39 -0.19
C MET A 125 8.17 -20.89 -0.38
#